data_AF-A0A7S2IK92-F1
#
_entry.id   AF-A0A7S2IK92-F1
#
_cell.length_a   1.000
_cell.length_b   1.000
_cell.length_c   1.000
_cell.angle_alpha   90.00
_cell.angle_beta   90.00
_cell.angle_gamma   90.00
#
_symmetry.space_group_name_H-M   'P 1'
#
loop_
_entity.id
_entity.type
_entity.pdbx_description
1 polymer ?
#
loop_
_entity_poly.entity_id
_entity_poly.type
_entity_poly.pdbx_seq_one_letter_code
_entity_poly.pdbx_strand_id
1 'polypeptide(L)'
;RTTPDAYWRELAGSRFLLCPLGQGIQVPKMVEALLVLTIPIVQRGGFTAHDDLVRMGFPIAVVDAWDEVTPARLGAWWRELAPRLERFRRNCLTTDSYWMLLTGSIQQCE
;
A
#
# COMPACT_ATOMS: atom_id res chain seq x y z
N ARG A 1 9.43 23.43 -5.49
CA ARG A 1 9.41 22.11 -6.17
C ARG A 1 10.17 21.14 -5.29
N THR A 2 9.58 20.02 -4.89
CA THR A 2 10.26 18.97 -4.14
C THR A 2 11.19 18.21 -5.10
N THR A 3 12.45 17.98 -4.72
CA THR A 3 13.34 17.12 -5.50
C THR A 3 12.96 15.65 -5.30
N PRO A 4 13.32 14.74 -6.22
CA PRO A 4 13.11 13.31 -6.03
C PRO A 4 13.64 12.79 -4.69
N ASP A 5 14.86 13.18 -4.30
CA ASP A 5 15.45 12.76 -3.01
C ASP A 5 14.67 13.27 -1.80
N ALA A 6 14.16 14.51 -1.87
CA ALA A 6 13.35 15.07 -0.80
C ALA A 6 12.00 14.35 -0.69
N TYR A 7 11.40 13.95 -1.82
CA TYR A 7 10.17 13.16 -1.83
C TYR A 7 10.36 11.81 -1.15
N TRP A 8 11.38 11.04 -1.55
CA TRP A 8 11.64 9.71 -0.98
C TRP A 8 11.99 9.76 0.50
N ARG A 9 12.75 10.77 0.93
CA ARG A 9 13.10 10.98 2.34
C ARG A 9 11.86 11.27 3.19
N GLU A 10 10.98 12.14 2.70
CA GLU A 10 9.75 12.50 3.41
C GLU A 10 8.78 11.31 3.50
N LEU A 11 8.63 10.58 2.40
CA LEU A 11 7.78 9.39 2.35
C LEU A 11 8.28 8.33 3.34
N ALA A 12 9.58 8.01 3.31
CA ALA A 12 10.19 7.03 4.22
C ALA A 12 10.10 7.43 5.71
N GLY A 13 10.00 8.73 6.01
CA GLY A 13 9.79 9.25 7.37
C GLY A 13 8.34 9.15 7.86
N SER A 14 7.40 8.86 6.96
CA SER A 14 5.96 8.85 7.23
C SER A 14 5.44 7.44 7.50
N ARG A 15 4.56 7.29 8.48
CA ARG A 15 3.86 6.01 8.75
C ARG A 15 2.80 5.69 7.71
N PHE A 16 2.17 6.73 7.17
CA PHE A 16 1.05 6.61 6.24
C PHE A 16 1.20 7.56 5.06
N LEU A 17 0.68 7.14 3.89
CA LEU A 17 0.52 7.99 2.72
C LEU A 17 -0.95 7.97 2.28
N LEU A 18 -1.59 9.13 2.18
CA LEU A 18 -2.90 9.23 1.54
C LEU A 18 -2.76 8.95 0.04
N CYS A 19 -3.40 7.89 -0.42
CA CYS A 19 -3.43 7.44 -1.80
C CYS A 19 -4.85 7.53 -2.37
N PRO A 20 -5.41 8.76 -2.56
CA PRO A 20 -6.70 8.91 -3.20
C PRO A 20 -6.70 8.36 -4.62
N LEU A 21 -7.86 7.91 -5.05
CA LEU A 21 -8.10 7.53 -6.44
C LEU A 21 -7.74 8.68 -7.37
N GLY A 22 -6.97 8.37 -8.41
CA GLY A 22 -6.72 9.27 -9.53
C GLY A 22 -7.45 8.76 -10.78
N GLN A 23 -6.83 8.97 -11.94
CA GLN A 23 -7.29 8.40 -13.21
C GLN A 23 -6.91 6.92 -13.40
N GLY A 24 -6.52 6.23 -12.32
CA GLY A 24 -6.05 4.85 -12.37
C GLY A 24 -6.29 4.12 -11.05
N ILE A 25 -6.44 2.80 -11.13
CA ILE A 25 -6.74 1.89 -10.01
C ILE A 25 -5.48 1.56 -9.22
N GLN A 26 -4.40 1.17 -9.91
CA GLN A 26 -3.10 0.89 -9.31
C GLN A 26 -2.15 2.06 -9.62
N VAL A 27 -2.04 2.95 -8.65
CA VAL A 27 -1.23 4.18 -8.77
C VAL A 27 0.19 3.92 -8.25
N PRO A 28 1.25 4.43 -8.93
CA PRO A 28 2.64 4.21 -8.51
C PRO A 28 2.91 4.54 -7.04
N LYS A 29 2.30 5.62 -6.53
CA LYS A 29 2.40 6.05 -5.13
C LYS A 29 2.08 4.99 -4.08
N MET A 30 1.23 4.02 -4.39
CA MET A 30 0.94 2.91 -3.48
C MET A 30 2.15 1.98 -3.35
N VAL A 31 2.78 1.63 -4.46
CA VAL A 31 3.99 0.79 -4.48
C VAL A 31 5.18 1.56 -3.93
N GLU A 32 5.32 2.85 -4.26
CA GLU A 32 6.37 3.73 -3.71
C GLU A 32 6.31 3.78 -2.19
N ALA A 33 5.12 3.93 -1.59
CA ALA A 33 4.93 3.89 -0.14
C ALA A 33 5.38 2.54 0.46
N LEU A 34 4.94 1.44 -0.14
CA LEU A 34 5.28 0.10 0.35
C LEU A 34 6.79 -0.21 0.24
N LEU A 35 7.47 0.31 -0.79
CA LEU A 35 8.93 0.17 -0.95
C LEU A 35 9.71 0.82 0.21
N VAL A 36 9.18 1.91 0.78
CA VAL A 36 9.82 2.62 1.91
C VAL A 36 9.14 2.37 3.25
N LEU A 37 8.34 1.29 3.35
CA LEU A 37 7.70 0.85 4.60
C LEU A 37 6.69 1.88 5.16
N THR A 38 5.98 2.56 4.25
CA THR A 38 4.86 3.46 4.54
C THR A 38 3.56 2.78 4.14
N ILE A 39 2.55 2.80 5.01
CA ILE A 39 1.24 2.19 4.72
C ILE A 39 0.42 3.14 3.84
N PRO A 40 0.05 2.76 2.60
CA PRO A 40 -0.85 3.56 1.81
C PRO A 40 -2.28 3.43 2.33
N ILE A 41 -2.98 4.57 2.43
CA ILE A 41 -4.41 4.65 2.73
C ILE A 41 -5.15 4.96 1.42
N VAL A 42 -5.89 3.99 0.90
CA VAL A 42 -6.63 4.10 -0.36
C VAL A 42 -8.13 4.25 -0.08
N GLN A 43 -8.80 5.00 -0.96
CA GLN A 43 -10.26 5.06 -0.93
C GLN A 43 -10.83 4.00 -1.88
N ARG A 44 -11.81 3.21 -1.40
CA ARG A 44 -12.55 2.26 -2.19
C ARG A 44 -13.24 2.99 -3.35
N GLY A 45 -13.08 2.45 -4.55
CA GLY A 45 -13.74 2.96 -5.76
C GLY A 45 -14.97 2.15 -6.10
N GLY A 46 -15.57 2.39 -7.26
CA GLY A 46 -16.65 1.57 -7.81
C GLY A 46 -16.21 0.20 -8.34
N PHE A 47 -15.15 -0.39 -7.78
CA PHE A 47 -14.51 -1.63 -8.22
C PHE A 47 -13.83 -2.36 -7.05
N THR A 48 -13.60 -3.66 -7.20
CA THR A 48 -13.09 -4.56 -6.13
C THR A 48 -11.58 -4.57 -5.98
N ALA A 49 -10.84 -3.89 -6.86
CA ALA A 49 -9.38 -4.06 -6.96
C ALA A 49 -8.62 -3.84 -5.64
N HIS A 50 -9.03 -2.90 -4.79
CA HIS A 50 -8.40 -2.71 -3.49
C HIS A 50 -8.71 -3.85 -2.50
N ASP A 51 -9.93 -4.37 -2.52
CA ASP A 51 -10.29 -5.54 -1.72
C ASP A 51 -9.53 -6.77 -2.22
N ASP A 52 -9.36 -6.90 -3.54
CA ASP A 52 -8.55 -7.95 -4.15
C ASP A 52 -7.08 -7.84 -3.69
N LEU A 53 -6.50 -6.64 -3.64
CA LEU A 53 -5.15 -6.41 -3.11
C LEU A 53 -5.02 -6.80 -1.64
N VAL A 54 -6.00 -6.44 -0.80
CA VAL A 54 -6.03 -6.87 0.61
C VAL A 54 -6.08 -8.40 0.71
N ARG A 55 -6.93 -9.07 -0.10
CA ARG A 55 -7.00 -10.55 -0.14
C ARG A 55 -5.71 -11.20 -0.62
N MET A 56 -4.95 -10.52 -1.48
CA MET A 56 -3.63 -10.96 -1.95
C MET A 56 -2.51 -10.68 -0.93
N GLY A 57 -2.82 -10.09 0.23
CA GLY A 57 -1.86 -9.86 1.31
C GLY A 57 -1.17 -8.50 1.27
N PHE A 58 -1.62 -7.54 0.45
CA PHE A 58 -1.02 -6.20 0.42
C PHE A 58 -1.32 -5.45 1.74
N PRO A 59 -0.31 -4.88 2.42
CA PRO A 59 -0.51 -4.15 3.66
C PRO A 59 -0.96 -2.71 3.38
N ILE A 60 -2.22 -2.57 2.96
CA ILE A 60 -2.87 -1.29 2.65
C ILE A 60 -4.08 -1.07 3.55
N ALA A 61 -4.35 0.18 3.90
CA ALA A 61 -5.57 0.56 4.60
C ALA A 61 -6.62 1.02 3.56
N VAL A 62 -7.80 0.41 3.57
CA VAL A 62 -8.90 0.76 2.67
C VAL A 62 -9.99 1.48 3.46
N VAL A 63 -10.46 2.60 2.94
CA VAL A 63 -11.58 3.39 3.49
C VAL A 63 -12.65 3.60 2.42
N ASP A 64 -13.91 3.71 2.81
CA ASP A 64 -14.99 4.16 1.93
C ASP A 64 -15.04 5.70 1.83
N ALA A 65 -14.74 6.37 2.94
CA ALA A 65 -14.71 7.83 3.06
C ALA A 65 -13.51 8.32 3.88
N TRP A 66 -13.08 9.56 3.65
CA TRP A 66 -11.87 10.12 4.28
C TRP A 66 -12.03 10.46 5.76
N ASP A 67 -13.26 10.64 6.24
CA ASP A 67 -13.56 10.86 7.66
C ASP A 67 -13.29 9.63 8.53
N GLU A 68 -13.15 8.45 7.92
CA GLU A 68 -12.66 7.24 8.58
C GLU A 68 -11.19 7.34 9.03
N VAL A 69 -10.41 8.26 8.47
CA VAL A 69 -9.00 8.46 8.84
C VAL A 69 -8.93 9.20 10.17
N THR A 70 -9.05 8.44 11.26
CA THR A 70 -9.02 8.94 12.64
C THR A 70 -7.76 8.47 13.37
N PRO A 71 -7.32 9.18 14.44
CA PRO A 71 -6.18 8.74 15.24
C PRO A 71 -6.31 7.30 15.76
N ALA A 72 -7.53 6.89 16.13
CA ALA A 72 -7.81 5.53 16.60
C ALA A 72 -7.58 4.49 15.49
N ARG A 73 -8.08 4.74 14.27
CA ARG A 73 -7.90 3.84 13.13
C ARG A 73 -6.47 3.82 12.63
N LEU A 74 -5.78 4.96 12.60
CA LEU A 74 -4.34 5.02 12.32
C LEU A 74 -3.55 4.15 13.31
N GLY A 75 -3.87 4.21 14.59
CA GLY A 75 -3.24 3.37 15.62
C GLY A 75 -3.54 1.88 15.46
N ALA A 76 -4.74 1.52 15.01
CA ALA A 76 -5.11 0.13 14.72
C ALA A 76 -4.37 -0.40 13.48
N TRP A 77 -4.45 0.32 12.36
CA TRP A 77 -3.76 -0.05 11.11
C TRP A 77 -2.25 -0.16 11.29
N TRP A 78 -1.63 0.75 12.04
CA TRP A 78 -0.18 0.65 12.29
C TRP A 78 0.17 -0.64 13.03
N ARG A 79 -0.57 -1.00 14.10
CA ARG A 79 -0.31 -2.22 14.86
C ARG A 79 -0.50 -3.49 14.03
N GLU A 80 -1.48 -3.49 13.13
CA GLU A 80 -1.81 -4.64 12.30
C GLU A 80 -0.87 -4.79 11.09
N LEU A 81 -0.63 -3.71 10.35
CA LEU A 81 0.01 -3.76 9.04
C LEU A 81 1.53 -3.53 9.12
N ALA A 82 2.02 -2.71 10.05
CA ALA A 82 3.45 -2.37 10.11
C ALA A 82 4.38 -3.59 10.26
N PRO A 83 4.06 -4.61 11.09
CA PRO A 83 4.90 -5.81 11.22
C PRO A 83 5.08 -6.60 9.91
N ARG A 84 4.21 -6.38 8.92
CA ARG A 84 4.20 -7.10 7.64
C ARG A 84 5.03 -6.40 6.57
N LEU A 85 5.29 -5.09 6.71
CA LEU A 85 5.86 -4.25 5.65
C LEU A 85 7.22 -4.73 5.14
N GLU A 86 8.15 -5.08 6.05
CA GLU A 86 9.48 -5.53 5.65
C GLU A 86 9.44 -6.86 4.90
N ARG A 87 8.64 -7.81 5.42
CA ARG A 87 8.45 -9.13 4.81
C ARG A 87 7.78 -8.98 3.45
N PHE A 88 6.72 -8.18 3.37
CA PHE A 88 6.02 -7.88 2.13
C PHE A 88 6.99 -7.28 1.10
N ARG A 89 7.74 -6.22 1.43
CA ARG A 89 8.69 -5.62 0.50
C ARG A 89 9.70 -6.64 -0.04
N ARG A 90 10.31 -7.42 0.86
CA ARG A 90 11.34 -8.41 0.48
C ARG A 90 10.78 -9.53 -0.39
N ASN A 91 9.56 -9.98 -0.12
CA ASN A 91 9.00 -11.17 -0.74
C ASN A 91 8.08 -10.85 -1.92
N CYS A 92 7.51 -9.65 -2.00
CA CYS A 92 6.45 -9.28 -2.94
C CYS A 92 6.82 -8.18 -3.91
N LEU A 93 7.68 -7.25 -3.50
CA LEU A 93 8.11 -6.14 -4.35
C LEU A 93 9.40 -6.49 -5.08
N THR A 94 9.38 -7.66 -5.73
CA THR A 94 10.47 -8.19 -6.56
C THR A 94 9.94 -8.49 -7.95
N THR A 95 10.85 -8.52 -8.93
CA THR A 95 10.49 -8.89 -10.31
C THR A 95 9.91 -10.30 -10.38
N ASP A 96 10.49 -11.24 -9.64
CA ASP A 96 10.05 -12.64 -9.64
C ASP A 96 8.62 -12.78 -9.11
N SER A 97 8.33 -12.18 -7.95
CA SER A 97 7.01 -12.27 -7.34
C SER A 97 5.93 -11.56 -8.16
N TYR A 98 6.29 -10.45 -8.83
CA TYR A 98 5.40 -9.82 -9.80
C TYR A 98 5.00 -10.78 -10.93
N TRP A 99 5.97 -11.47 -11.53
CA TRP A 99 5.68 -12.45 -12.58
C TRP A 99 4.92 -13.67 -12.06
N MET A 100 5.24 -14.15 -10.86
CA MET A 100 4.51 -15.25 -10.23
C MET A 100 3.05 -14.89 -9.98
N LEU A 101 2.77 -13.65 -9.56
CA LEU A 101 1.40 -13.15 -9.38
C LEU A 101 0.65 -13.05 -10.72
N LEU A 102 1.29 -12.45 -11.74
CA LEU A 102 0.69 -12.29 -13.07
C LEU A 102 0.38 -13.61 -13.77
N THR A 103 1.25 -14.60 -13.59
CA THR A 103 1.08 -15.94 -14.19
C THR A 103 0.14 -16.84 -13.38
N GLY A 104 -0.32 -16.39 -12.20
CA GLY A 104 -1.14 -17.18 -11.30
C GLY A 104 -0.39 -18.30 -10.58
N SER A 105 0.95 -18.28 -10.62
CA SER A 105 1.80 -19.24 -9.90
C SER A 105 1.69 -19.08 -8.38
N ILE A 106 1.33 -17.87 -7.92
CA ILE A 106 0.91 -17.58 -6.54
C ILE A 106 -0.38 -16.76 -6.57
N GLN A 107 -1.26 -17.01 -5.61
CA GLN A 107 -2.53 -16.27 -5.44
C GLN A 107 -2.50 -15.28 -4.28
N GLN A 108 -1.54 -15.45 -3.38
CA GLN A 108 -1.30 -14.57 -2.25
C GLN A 108 0.20 -14.32 -2.16
N CYS A 109 0.54 -13.10 -1.79
CA CYS A 109 1.92 -12.68 -1.69
C CYS A 109 2.51 -12.91 -0.28
N GLU A 110 1.63 -13.10 0.71
CA GLU A 110 1.94 -13.61 2.04
C GLU A 110 1.24 -14.93 2.32
#